data_AF-A0A961CCE7-F1
#
_entry.id   AF-A0A961CCE7-F1
#
_cell.length_a   1.000
_cell.length_b   1.000
_cell.length_c   1.000
_cell.angle_alpha   90.00
_cell.angle_beta   90.00
_cell.angle_gamma   90.00
#
_symmetry.space_group_name_H-M   'P 1'
#
loop_
_entity.id
_entity.type
_entity.pdbx_description
1 polymer ?
#
loop_
_entity_poly.entity_id
_entity_poly.type
_entity_poly.pdbx_seq_one_letter_code
_entity_poly.pdbx_strand_id
1 'polypeptide(L)' 'VSAWVSQLARDLDLDTALLATRHDIEDLLVEAPDARLRSGWRADLVGEPIRRLVGGDAALAFDGQGGLVLEDRVGRPPT' A
#
# COMPACT_ATOMS: atom_id res chain seq x y z
N VAL A 1 5.86 -2.75 1.98
CA VAL A 1 4.95 -1.64 1.62
C VAL A 1 5.63 -0.59 0.74
N SER A 2 6.67 0.11 1.19
CA SER A 2 7.36 1.13 0.38
C SER A 2 7.83 0.63 -0.99
N ALA A 3 8.41 -0.56 -1.07
CA ALA A 3 8.82 -1.16 -2.34
C ALA A 3 7.66 -1.39 -3.33
N TRP A 4 6.48 -1.78 -2.82
CA TRP A 4 5.28 -1.93 -3.62
C TRP A 4 4.77 -0.57 -4.11
N VAL A 5 4.80 0.47 -3.26
CA VAL A 5 4.45 1.84 -3.68
C VAL A 5 5.40 2.34 -4.78
N SER A 6 6.70 2.07 -4.65
CA SER A 6 7.68 2.40 -5.70
C SER A 6 7.47 1.61 -6.99
N GLN A 7 6.93 0.39 -6.92
CA GLN A 7 6.52 -0.35 -8.12
C GLN A 7 5.28 0.27 -8.75
N LEU A 8 4.22 0.50 -7.97
CA LEU A 8 3.00 1.14 -8.44
C LEU A 8 3.27 2.50 -9.10
N ALA A 9 4.20 3.28 -8.55
CA ALA A 9 4.64 4.54 -9.15
C ALA A 9 5.22 4.35 -10.55
N ARG A 10 6.08 3.34 -10.73
CA ARG A 10 6.65 2.99 -12.04
C ARG A 10 5.58 2.49 -13.00
N ASP A 11 4.65 1.67 -12.52
CA ASP A 11 3.57 1.12 -13.35
C ASP A 11 2.60 2.21 -13.85
N LEU A 12 2.43 3.27 -13.06
CA LEU A 12 1.58 4.43 -13.39
C LEU A 12 2.32 5.58 -14.09
N ASP A 13 3.63 5.46 -14.32
CA ASP A 13 4.50 6.54 -14.82
C ASP A 13 4.40 7.84 -13.97
N LEU A 14 4.42 7.69 -12.65
CA LEU A 14 4.36 8.78 -11.68
C LEU A 14 5.60 8.81 -10.80
N ASP A 15 5.97 10.01 -10.35
CA ASP A 15 6.95 10.16 -9.27
C ASP A 15 6.39 9.51 -7.99
N THR A 16 7.20 8.64 -7.35
CA THR A 16 6.80 7.96 -6.11
C THR A 16 6.44 8.95 -5.01
N ALA A 17 7.11 10.09 -4.91
CA ALA A 17 6.80 11.13 -3.91
C ALA A 17 5.43 11.77 -4.13
N LEU A 18 4.92 11.77 -5.38
CA LEU A 18 3.56 12.20 -5.69
C LEU A 18 2.52 11.19 -5.19
N LEU A 19 2.83 9.90 -5.22
CA LEU A 19 1.96 8.86 -4.63
C LEU A 19 2.02 8.91 -3.11
N ALA A 20 3.18 8.56 -2.52
CA ALA A 20 3.39 8.57 -1.09
C ALA A 20 4.88 8.63 -0.73
N THR A 21 5.19 9.43 0.29
CA THR A 21 6.46 9.40 0.99
C THR A 21 6.41 8.39 2.14
N ARG A 22 7.57 8.15 2.78
CA ARG A 22 7.62 7.38 4.02
C ARG A 22 6.75 7.99 5.12
N HIS A 23 6.77 9.32 5.25
CA HIS A 23 5.99 10.04 6.26
C HIS A 23 4.49 9.87 6.02
N ASP A 24 4.03 9.96 4.76
CA ASP A 24 2.63 9.72 4.42
C ASP A 24 2.15 8.31 4.83
N ILE A 25 3.02 7.30 4.70
CA ILE A 25 2.73 5.93 5.14
C ILE A 25 2.68 5.85 6.66
N GLU A 26 3.65 6.43 7.37
CA GLU A 26 3.68 6.45 8.84
C GLU A 26 2.43 7.13 9.41
N ASP A 27 2.04 8.28 8.87
CA ASP A 27 0.83 9.01 9.25
C ASP A 27 -0.45 8.19 9.04
N LEU A 28 -0.53 7.42 7.95
CA LEU A 28 -1.65 6.50 7.73
C LEU A 28 -1.69 5.39 8.78
N LEU A 29 -0.53 4.82 9.14
CA LEU A 29 -0.44 3.71 10.10
C LEU A 29 -0.80 4.12 11.53
N VAL A 30 -0.50 5.36 11.92
CA VAL A 30 -0.89 5.91 13.23
C VAL A 30 -2.26 6.59 13.21
N GLU A 31 -3.00 6.45 12.10
CA GLU A 31 -4.32 7.04 11.88
C GLU A 31 -4.38 8.56 12.11
N ALA A 32 -3.31 9.28 11.74
CA ALA A 32 -3.24 10.72 11.90
C ALA A 32 -4.45 11.41 11.23
N PRO A 33 -5.07 12.42 11.87
CA PRO A 33 -6.29 13.06 11.35
C PRO A 33 -6.15 13.55 9.91
N ASP A 34 -5.00 14.16 9.60
CA ASP A 34 -4.72 14.81 8.33
C ASP A 34 -3.86 13.96 7.38
N ALA A 35 -3.73 12.66 7.66
CA ALA A 35 -2.92 11.77 6.82
C ALA A 35 -3.41 11.79 5.36
N ARG A 36 -2.54 12.21 4.45
CA ARG A 36 -2.85 12.43 3.03
C ARG A 36 -3.43 11.20 2.31
N LEU A 37 -3.10 10.01 2.81
CA LEU A 37 -3.56 8.72 2.27
C LEU A 37 -4.94 8.28 2.79
N ARG A 38 -5.66 9.13 3.54
CA ARG A 38 -7.00 8.80 4.07
C ARG A 38 -8.15 9.23 3.17
N SER A 39 -7.91 10.13 2.23
CA SER A 39 -8.96 10.68 1.37
C SER A 39 -8.49 10.97 -0.04
N GLY A 40 -9.45 11.00 -0.98
CA GLY A 40 -9.21 11.29 -2.38
C GLY A 40 -8.43 10.19 -3.10
N TRP A 41 -7.97 10.48 -4.31
CA TRP A 41 -7.42 9.47 -5.23
C TRP A 41 -6.19 8.71 -4.67
N ARG A 42 -5.40 9.31 -3.77
CA ARG A 42 -4.27 8.64 -3.11
C ARG A 42 -4.73 7.60 -2.09
N ALA A 43 -5.86 7.83 -1.46
CA ALA A 43 -6.47 6.82 -0.59
C ALA A 43 -6.84 5.61 -1.42
N ASP A 44 -7.50 5.80 -2.55
CA ASP A 44 -7.94 4.68 -3.39
C ASP A 44 -6.76 3.88 -3.96
N LEU A 45 -5.70 4.56 -4.43
CA LEU A 45 -4.55 3.90 -5.05
C LEU A 45 -3.53 3.31 -4.05
N VAL A 46 -3.34 3.95 -2.90
CA VAL A 46 -2.25 3.60 -1.96
C VAL A 46 -2.79 3.35 -0.56
N GLY A 47 -3.64 4.25 -0.06
CA GLY A 47 -4.14 4.18 1.31
C GLY A 47 -4.93 2.90 1.61
N GLU A 48 -5.90 2.55 0.76
CA GLU A 48 -6.76 1.39 0.91
C GLU A 48 -5.97 0.08 0.79
N PRO A 49 -5.10 -0.13 -0.22
CA PRO A 49 -4.20 -1.27 -0.24
C PRO A 49 -3.34 -1.44 1.02
N ILE A 50 -2.80 -0.34 1.57
CA ILE A 50 -2.03 -0.38 2.82
C ILE A 50 -2.92 -0.76 4.01
N ARG A 51 -4.13 -0.22 4.11
CA ARG A 51 -5.11 -0.59 5.15
C ARG A 51 -5.44 -2.07 5.08
N ARG A 52 -5.69 -2.62 3.90
CA ARG A 52 -5.94 -4.06 3.70
C ARG A 52 -4.76 -4.93 4.13
N LEU A 53 -3.53 -4.51 3.85
CA LEU A 53 -2.33 -5.21 4.33
C LEU A 53 -2.23 -5.21 5.86
N VAL A 54 -2.47 -4.06 6.49
CA VAL A 54 -2.41 -3.91 7.96
C VAL A 54 -3.55 -4.65 8.65
N GLY A 55 -4.76 -4.58 8.08
CA GLY A 55 -5.94 -5.31 8.55
C GLY A 55 -5.84 -6.83 8.35
N GLY A 56 -4.90 -7.28 7.51
CA GLY A 56 -4.69 -8.69 7.20
C GLY A 56 -5.68 -9.25 6.18
N ASP A 57 -6.38 -8.39 5.44
CA ASP A 57 -7.29 -8.73 4.34
C ASP A 57 -6.56 -8.96 3.01
N ALA A 58 -5.29 -8.55 2.95
CA ALA A 58 -4.40 -8.76 1.82
C ALA A 58 -3.02 -9.21 2.28
N ALA A 59 -2.27 -9.83 1.38
CA ALA A 59 -0.86 -10.15 1.55
C ALA A 59 -0.03 -9.58 0.40
N LEU A 60 1.24 -9.28 0.67
CA LEU A 60 2.20 -8.92 -0.36
C LEU A 60 3.01 -10.15 -0.75
N ALA A 61 3.07 -10.47 -2.03
CA ALA A 61 3.81 -11.61 -2.57
C ALA A 61 4.69 -11.19 -3.75
N PHE A 62 5.67 -12.01 -4.08
CA PHE A 62 6.39 -11.89 -5.35
C PHE A 62 5.59 -12.57 -6.46
N ASP A 63 5.57 -11.95 -7.64
CA ASP A 63 4.89 -12.49 -8.83
C ASP A 63 5.69 -13.57 -9.59
N GLY A 64 6.91 -13.87 -9.13
CA GLY A 64 7.84 -14.80 -9.79
C GLY A 64 8.59 -14.21 -10.98
N GLN A 65 8.30 -12.97 -11.38
CA GLN A 65 8.98 -12.20 -12.43
C GLN A 65 9.82 -11.04 -11.85
N GLY A 66 9.96 -10.99 -10.53
CA GLY A 66 10.71 -9.96 -9.81
C GLY A 66 9.89 -8.74 -9.40
N GLY A 67 8.57 -8.77 -9.62
CA GLY A 67 7.62 -7.78 -9.15
C GLY A 67 6.91 -8.21 -7.87
N LEU A 68 6.15 -7.28 -7.32
CA LEU A 68 5.30 -7.46 -6.15
C LEU A 68 3.82 -7.39 -6.55
N VAL A 69 3.02 -8.30 -6.01
CA VAL A 69 1.57 -8.32 -6.18
C VAL A 69 0.88 -8.26 -4.82
N LEU A 70 -0.30 -7.66 -4.81
CA LEU A 70 -1.23 -7.70 -3.69
C LEU A 70 -2.23 -8.83 -3.95
N GLU A 71 -2.27 -9.78 -3.03
CA GLU A 71 -3.17 -10.92 -3.10
C GLU A 71 -4.23 -10.80 -2.00
N ASP A 72 -5.48 -11.11 -2.34
CA ASP A 72 -6.55 -11.22 -1.36
C ASP A 72 -6.22 -12.37 -0.40
N ARG A 73 -6.30 -12.11 0.91
CA ARG A 73 -5.97 -13.13 1.89
C ARG A 73 -7.17 -14.02 2.15
N VAL A 74 -7.14 -15.24 1.62
CA VAL A 74 -8.18 -16.25 1.87
C VAL A 74 -7.73 -17.18 3.01
N GLY A 75 -8.11 -16.87 4.25
CA GLY A 75 -7.95 -17.78 5.40
C GLY A 75 -7.27 -17.19 6.65
N ARG A 76 -7.51 -17.84 7.80
CA ARG A 76 -6.95 -17.45 9.11
C ARG A 76 -5.45 -17.79 9.18
N PRO A 77 -4.58 -16.92 9.73
CA PRO A 77 -3.19 -17.29 9.99
C PRO A 77 -3.13 -18.56 10.84
N PRO A 78 -2.19 -19.48 10.58
CA PRO A 78 -1.89 -20.55 11.53
C PRO A 78 -1.49 -19.92 12.86
N THR A 79 -2.18 -20.34 13.93
CA THR A 79 -1.93 -19.95 15.33
C THR A 79 -0.63 -20.53 15.85
#